data_AF-A0A1V4EV37-F1
#
_entry.id   AF-A0A1V4EV37-F1
#
_cell.length_a   1.000
_cell.length_b   1.000
_cell.length_c   1.000
_cell.angle_alpha   90.00
_cell.angle_beta   90.00
_cell.angle_gamma   90.00
#
_symmetry.space_group_name_H-M   'P 1'
#
loop_
_entity.id
_entity.type
_entity.pdbx_description
1 polymer ?
#
loop_
_entity_poly.entity_id
_entity_poly.type
_entity_poly.pdbx_seq_one_letter_code
_entity_poly.pdbx_strand_id
1 'polypeptide(L)'
;MKSRDAIRVLERVERQLQNDDWQPESRFDLAFAPHMSHPGFSDRQIVQRTVELAMSIPDQDEQNFMAAILLELSGKMMEESDAKILKEVLRMRNIVKEIEIEAEARGEVLAKMEIARNMLRNGMSVDTVVAMTGLDQEQVKELQNGLN
;
A
#
# COMPACT_ATOMS: atom_id res chain seq x y z
N MET A 1 -0.58 1.84 23.96
CA MET A 1 -0.98 0.63 23.22
C MET A 1 -0.76 -0.68 23.96
N LYS A 2 0.37 -0.86 24.67
CA LYS A 2 0.69 -2.08 25.45
C LYS A 2 -0.33 -2.48 26.54
N SER A 3 -1.35 -1.67 26.82
CA SER A 3 -2.45 -2.00 27.75
C SER A 3 -3.64 -2.69 27.08
N ARG A 4 -3.73 -2.67 25.74
CA ARG A 4 -4.79 -3.37 24.98
C ARG A 4 -4.29 -4.76 24.62
N ASP A 5 -5.21 -5.72 24.62
CA ASP A 5 -4.96 -7.13 24.31
C ASP A 5 -5.24 -7.39 22.83
N ALA A 6 -4.20 -7.75 22.07
CA ALA A 6 -4.28 -8.01 20.64
C ALA A 6 -5.25 -9.15 20.33
N ILE A 7 -5.27 -10.21 21.15
CA ILE A 7 -6.07 -11.40 20.90
C ILE A 7 -7.55 -11.06 20.98
N ARG A 8 -7.96 -10.36 22.04
CA ARG A 8 -9.35 -9.91 22.19
C ARG A 8 -9.78 -9.00 21.05
N VAL A 9 -8.88 -8.14 20.58
CA VAL A 9 -9.16 -7.24 19.46
C VAL A 9 -9.34 -8.02 18.16
N LEU A 10 -8.41 -8.93 17.84
CA LEU A 10 -8.47 -9.75 16.63
C LEU A 10 -9.68 -10.68 16.62
N GLU A 11 -10.03 -11.30 17.75
CA GLU A 11 -11.25 -12.13 17.89
C GLU A 11 -12.54 -11.33 17.70
N ARG A 12 -12.56 -10.06 18.09
CA ARG A 12 -13.73 -9.20 17.86
C ARG A 12 -13.82 -8.80 16.39
N VAL A 13 -12.69 -8.45 15.77
CA VAL A 13 -12.63 -8.16 14.32
C VAL A 13 -13.05 -9.37 13.50
N GLU A 14 -12.56 -10.56 13.85
CA GLU A 14 -12.96 -11.81 13.20
C GLU A 14 -14.47 -12.05 13.28
N ARG A 15 -15.09 -11.81 14.43
CA ARG A 15 -16.55 -11.90 14.58
C ARG A 15 -17.29 -10.89 13.72
N GLN A 16 -16.79 -9.65 13.62
CA GLN A 16 -17.39 -8.65 12.74
C GLN A 16 -17.35 -9.10 11.27
N LEU A 17 -16.21 -9.63 10.82
CA LEU A 17 -16.06 -10.14 9.46
C LEU A 17 -16.97 -11.34 9.19
N GLN A 18 -17.07 -12.28 10.14
CA GLN A 18 -17.95 -13.45 10.02
C GLN A 18 -19.44 -13.09 9.97
N ASN A 19 -19.84 -11.98 10.62
CA ASN A 19 -21.22 -11.51 10.66
C ASN A 19 -21.56 -10.48 9.57
N ASP A 20 -20.62 -10.15 8.69
CA ASP A 20 -20.74 -9.04 7.71
C ASP A 20 -21.01 -7.67 8.36
N ASP A 21 -20.50 -7.49 9.59
CA ASP A 21 -20.62 -6.29 10.43
C ASP A 21 -19.30 -5.48 10.44
N TRP A 22 -18.44 -5.64 9.42
CA TRP A 22 -17.19 -4.87 9.33
C TRP A 22 -17.47 -3.37 9.31
N GLN A 23 -16.71 -2.62 10.12
CA GLN A 23 -16.84 -1.17 10.21
C GLN A 23 -15.49 -0.49 9.95
N PRO A 24 -15.47 0.66 9.27
CA PRO A 24 -14.27 1.50 9.10
C PRO A 24 -13.48 1.76 10.38
N GLU A 25 -14.14 1.86 11.54
CA GLU A 25 -13.50 2.10 12.82
C GLU A 25 -12.65 0.90 13.29
N SER A 26 -12.96 -0.31 12.82
CA SER A 26 -12.20 -1.53 13.09
C SER A 26 -10.83 -1.56 12.40
N ARG A 27 -10.61 -0.68 11.41
CA ARG A 27 -9.32 -0.51 10.72
C ARG A 27 -8.18 -0.22 11.68
N PHE A 28 -8.40 0.72 12.60
CA PHE A 28 -7.38 1.08 13.60
C PHE A 28 -7.07 -0.12 14.48
N ASP A 29 -8.09 -0.81 14.95
CA ASP A 29 -7.91 -1.93 15.85
C ASP A 29 -7.15 -3.09 15.20
N LEU A 30 -7.42 -3.35 13.91
CA LEU A 30 -6.68 -4.34 13.13
C LEU A 30 -5.24 -3.89 12.82
N ALA A 31 -5.05 -2.66 12.33
CA ALA A 31 -3.75 -2.11 11.94
C ALA A 31 -2.75 -2.07 13.10
N PHE A 32 -3.25 -1.83 14.31
CA PHE A 32 -2.43 -1.64 15.50
C PHE A 32 -2.29 -2.90 16.35
N ALA A 33 -3.00 -4.00 16.03
CA ALA A 33 -2.93 -5.25 16.77
C ALA A 33 -1.49 -5.81 16.93
N PRO A 34 -0.58 -5.73 15.93
CA PRO A 34 0.82 -6.15 16.08
C PRO A 34 1.62 -5.41 17.16
N HIS A 35 1.12 -4.28 17.66
CA HIS A 35 1.80 -3.46 18.68
C HIS A 35 1.06 -3.45 20.04
N MET A 36 0.02 -4.28 20.17
CA MET A 36 -0.72 -4.48 21.42
C MET A 36 -0.05 -5.55 22.29
N SER A 37 -0.52 -5.77 23.51
CA SER A 37 -0.04 -6.90 24.33
C SER A 37 -0.63 -8.21 23.81
N HIS A 38 0.19 -9.25 23.71
CA HIS A 38 -0.23 -10.58 23.23
C HIS A 38 0.52 -11.69 24.00
N PRO A 39 0.28 -11.82 25.32
CA PRO A 39 0.96 -12.82 26.14
C PRO A 39 0.63 -14.23 25.64
N GLY A 40 1.66 -15.06 25.49
CA GLY A 40 1.52 -16.44 25.00
C GLY A 40 1.48 -16.58 23.47
N PHE A 41 1.62 -15.47 22.72
CA PHE A 41 1.72 -15.48 21.26
C PHE A 41 2.98 -14.74 20.80
N SER A 42 3.62 -15.26 19.77
CA SER A 42 4.74 -14.61 19.10
C SER A 42 4.28 -13.46 18.19
N ASP A 43 5.15 -12.50 17.96
CA ASP A 43 4.90 -11.38 17.03
C ASP A 43 4.49 -11.89 15.64
N ARG A 44 5.18 -12.94 15.16
CA ARG A 44 4.84 -13.60 13.89
C ARG A 44 3.40 -14.09 13.84
N GLN A 45 2.89 -14.72 14.91
CA GLN A 45 1.52 -15.21 14.96
C GLN A 45 0.51 -14.06 14.92
N ILE A 46 0.80 -12.96 15.62
CA ILE A 46 -0.07 -11.78 15.64
C ILE A 46 -0.08 -11.08 14.29
N VAL A 47 1.09 -10.88 13.68
CA VAL A 47 1.22 -10.30 12.33
C VAL A 47 0.48 -11.16 11.32
N GLN A 48 0.67 -12.48 11.35
CA GLN A 48 0.00 -13.38 10.42
C GLN A 48 -1.52 -13.31 10.57
N ARG A 49 -2.06 -13.40 11.79
CA ARG A 49 -3.50 -13.32 12.04
C ARG A 49 -4.08 -11.95 11.64
N THR A 50 -3.32 -10.88 11.86
CA THR A 50 -3.70 -9.53 11.44
C THR A 50 -3.85 -9.44 9.93
N VAL A 51 -2.87 -9.95 9.17
CA VAL A 51 -2.94 -9.98 7.70
C VAL A 51 -4.06 -10.90 7.21
N GLU A 52 -4.25 -12.06 7.82
CA GLU A 52 -5.34 -12.99 7.48
C GLU A 52 -6.72 -12.33 7.59
N LEU A 53 -6.97 -11.59 8.67
CA LEU A 53 -8.22 -10.87 8.87
C LEU A 53 -8.35 -9.68 7.91
N ALA A 54 -7.27 -8.92 7.68
CA ALA A 54 -7.29 -7.83 6.71
C ALA A 54 -7.65 -8.31 5.31
N MET A 55 -7.21 -9.52 4.94
CA MET A 55 -7.51 -10.14 3.64
C MET A 55 -8.82 -10.93 3.60
N SER A 56 -9.53 -10.98 4.72
CA SER A 56 -10.88 -11.55 4.79
C SER A 56 -11.97 -10.46 4.73
N ILE A 57 -11.57 -9.19 4.62
CA ILE A 57 -12.49 -8.07 4.40
C ILE A 57 -13.18 -8.26 3.05
N PRO A 58 -14.52 -8.16 2.95
CA PRO A 58 -15.24 -8.45 1.70
C PRO A 58 -14.88 -7.52 0.52
N ASP A 59 -14.63 -6.25 0.82
CA ASP A 59 -14.35 -5.23 -0.19
C ASP A 59 -12.86 -5.18 -0.56
N GLN A 60 -12.55 -5.22 -1.85
CA GLN A 60 -11.17 -5.28 -2.36
C GLN A 60 -10.41 -3.97 -2.16
N ASP A 61 -11.08 -2.82 -2.31
CA ASP A 61 -10.46 -1.51 -2.10
C ASP A 61 -10.08 -1.34 -0.62
N GLU A 62 -10.94 -1.81 0.28
CA GLU A 62 -10.70 -1.85 1.72
C GLU A 62 -9.57 -2.81 2.11
N GLN A 63 -9.46 -3.99 1.47
CA GLN A 63 -8.30 -4.87 1.64
C GLN A 63 -7.00 -4.17 1.23
N ASN A 64 -6.99 -3.52 0.07
CA ASN A 64 -5.84 -2.80 -0.47
C ASN A 64 -5.44 -1.64 0.45
N PHE A 65 -6.43 -0.90 0.95
CA PHE A 65 -6.22 0.17 1.91
C PHE A 65 -5.59 -0.33 3.22
N MET A 66 -6.11 -1.44 3.78
CA MET A 66 -5.54 -2.04 4.98
C MET A 66 -4.12 -2.58 4.76
N ALA A 67 -3.84 -3.16 3.59
CA ALA A 67 -2.48 -3.61 3.23
C ALA A 67 -1.49 -2.43 3.21
N ALA A 68 -1.89 -1.29 2.63
CA ALA A 68 -1.08 -0.08 2.61
C ALA A 68 -0.78 0.46 4.02
N ILE A 69 -1.79 0.51 4.90
CA ILE A 69 -1.62 0.91 6.30
C ILE A 69 -0.64 -0.02 7.01
N LEU A 70 -0.82 -1.34 6.90
CA LEU A 70 0.05 -2.31 7.57
C LEU A 70 1.50 -2.15 7.11
N LEU A 71 1.74 -1.96 5.80
CA LEU A 71 3.06 -1.70 5.26
C LEU A 71 3.68 -0.41 5.81
N GLU A 72 2.92 0.70 5.83
CA GLU A 72 3.42 1.98 6.34
C GLU A 72 3.76 1.91 7.84
N LEU A 73 2.90 1.29 8.64
CA LEU A 73 3.11 1.12 10.08
C LEU A 73 4.31 0.22 10.36
N SER A 74 4.56 -0.78 9.52
CA SER A 74 5.73 -1.65 9.66
C SER A 74 7.06 -0.92 9.53
N GLY A 75 7.15 0.05 8.63
CA GLY A 75 8.37 0.85 8.47
C GLY A 75 8.61 1.85 9.59
N LYS A 76 7.55 2.24 10.33
CA LYS A 76 7.60 3.30 11.35
C LYS A 76 7.64 2.77 12.78
N MET A 77 7.07 1.60 13.05
CA MET A 77 6.78 1.14 14.41
C MET A 77 7.18 -0.31 14.71
N MET A 78 7.65 -1.08 13.72
CA MET A 78 8.07 -2.47 13.91
C MET A 78 9.60 -2.58 13.86
N GLU A 79 10.14 -3.57 14.58
CA GLU A 79 11.53 -4.00 14.41
C GLU A 79 11.72 -4.55 12.98
N GLU A 80 12.93 -4.46 12.44
CA GLU A 80 13.21 -4.83 11.05
C GLU A 80 12.87 -6.31 10.76
N SER A 81 13.05 -7.19 11.75
CA SER A 81 12.66 -8.60 11.67
C SER A 81 11.16 -8.77 11.45
N ASP A 82 10.34 -7.97 12.13
CA ASP A 82 8.89 -8.13 12.15
C ASP A 82 8.26 -7.46 10.92
N ALA A 83 8.84 -6.33 10.47
CA ALA A 83 8.49 -5.71 9.21
C ALA A 83 8.78 -6.62 8.01
N LYS A 84 9.88 -7.40 8.06
CA LYS A 84 10.21 -8.39 7.03
C LYS A 84 9.19 -9.51 6.96
N ILE A 85 8.73 -9.99 8.12
CA ILE A 85 7.67 -11.01 8.22
C ILE A 85 6.37 -10.50 7.60
N LEU A 86 5.95 -9.27 7.93
CA LEU A 86 4.75 -8.67 7.34
C LEU A 86 4.84 -8.61 5.81
N LYS A 87 5.97 -8.11 5.28
CA LYS A 87 6.20 -8.03 3.83
C LYS A 87 6.16 -9.40 3.16
N GLU A 88 6.73 -10.42 3.79
CA GLU A 88 6.72 -11.80 3.29
C GLU A 88 5.29 -12.37 3.23
N VAL A 89 4.51 -12.20 4.31
CA VAL A 89 3.12 -12.67 4.37
C VAL A 89 2.24 -11.97 3.33
N LEU A 90 2.41 -10.65 3.14
CA LEU A 90 1.69 -9.89 2.11
C LEU A 90 2.11 -10.31 0.68
N ARG A 91 3.39 -10.61 0.46
CA ARG A 91 3.89 -11.16 -0.83
C ARG A 91 3.29 -12.53 -1.15
N MET A 92 3.22 -13.42 -0.16
CA MET A 92 2.62 -14.75 -0.33
C MET A 92 1.15 -14.68 -0.77
N ARG A 93 0.44 -13.61 -0.41
CA ARG A 93 -0.97 -13.38 -0.80
C ARG A 93 -1.14 -12.58 -2.10
N ASN A 94 -0.09 -12.39 -2.90
CA ASN A 94 -0.09 -11.65 -4.19
C ASN A 94 -0.44 -10.15 -4.13
N ILE A 95 -0.81 -9.58 -2.98
CA ILE A 95 -1.18 -8.14 -2.85
C ILE A 95 -0.01 -7.21 -3.17
N VAL A 96 1.20 -7.59 -2.74
CA VAL A 96 2.40 -6.79 -2.99
C VAL A 96 2.70 -6.70 -4.48
N LYS A 97 2.35 -7.71 -5.29
CA LYS A 97 2.57 -7.65 -6.74
C LYS A 97 1.71 -6.60 -7.40
N GLU A 98 0.41 -6.52 -7.08
CA GLU A 98 -0.46 -5.50 -7.69
C GLU A 98 -0.05 -4.08 -7.27
N ILE A 99 0.30 -3.89 -6.00
CA ILE A 99 0.81 -2.62 -5.49
C ILE A 99 2.18 -2.28 -6.11
N GLU A 100 3.11 -3.24 -6.23
CA GLU A 100 4.42 -3.06 -6.87
C GLU A 100 4.24 -2.75 -8.37
N ILE A 101 3.34 -3.44 -9.08
CA ILE A 101 3.03 -3.18 -10.49
C ILE A 101 2.44 -1.79 -10.68
N GLU A 102 1.48 -1.38 -9.84
CA GLU A 102 0.90 -0.05 -9.91
C GLU A 102 1.93 1.04 -9.60
N ALA A 103 2.78 0.81 -8.58
CA ALA A 103 3.87 1.73 -8.22
C ALA A 103 4.93 1.82 -9.33
N GLU A 104 5.29 0.70 -9.96
CA GLU A 104 6.24 0.65 -11.07
C GLU A 104 5.67 1.35 -12.31
N ALA A 105 4.41 1.09 -12.67
CA ALA A 105 3.73 1.78 -13.76
C ALA A 105 3.64 3.30 -13.52
N ARG A 106 3.31 3.73 -12.29
CA ARG A 106 3.33 5.15 -11.90
C ARG A 106 4.74 5.74 -12.00
N GLY A 107 5.76 5.00 -11.56
CA GLY A 107 7.16 5.40 -11.65
C GLY A 107 7.63 5.58 -13.10
N GLU A 108 7.28 4.66 -13.99
CA GLU A 108 7.59 4.77 -15.42
C GLU A 108 6.93 5.99 -16.06
N VAL A 109 5.66 6.26 -15.75
CA VAL A 109 4.94 7.43 -16.25
C VAL A 109 5.59 8.72 -15.76
N LEU A 110 5.90 8.80 -14.46
CA LEU A 110 6.60 9.97 -13.88
C LEU A 110 7.97 10.20 -14.53
N ALA A 111 8.75 9.14 -14.74
CA ALA A 111 10.04 9.22 -15.42
C ALA A 111 9.91 9.71 -16.86
N LYS A 112 8.93 9.20 -17.62
CA LYS A 112 8.63 9.67 -18.99
C LYS A 112 8.24 11.14 -19.00
N MET A 113 7.42 11.61 -18.05
CA MET A 113 7.03 13.01 -17.92
C MET A 113 8.23 13.91 -17.58
N GLU A 114 9.13 13.47 -16.70
CA GLU A 114 10.34 14.22 -16.35
C GLU A 114 11.29 14.34 -17.55
N ILE A 115 11.52 13.24 -18.27
CA ILE A 115 12.31 13.22 -19.50
C ILE A 115 11.68 14.17 -20.53
N ALA A 116 10.38 14.07 -20.77
CA ALA A 116 9.66 14.95 -21.70
C ALA A 116 9.79 16.44 -21.32
N ARG A 117 9.65 16.76 -20.03
CA ARG A 117 9.81 18.14 -19.53
C ARG A 117 11.22 18.66 -19.76
N ASN A 118 12.24 17.84 -19.51
CA ASN A 118 13.64 18.20 -19.78
C ASN A 118 13.90 18.37 -21.29
N MET A 119 13.31 17.52 -22.13
CA MET A 119 13.42 17.66 -23.59
C MET A 119 12.79 18.96 -24.10
N LEU A 120 11.58 19.29 -23.65
CA LEU A 120 10.88 20.53 -23.99
C LEU A 120 11.66 21.77 -23.54
N ARG A 121 12.22 21.76 -22.32
CA ARG A 121 13.10 22.84 -21.81
C ARG A 121 14.34 23.06 -22.67
N ASN A 122 14.84 22.00 -23.31
CA ASN A 122 15.97 22.08 -24.25
C ASN A 122 15.53 22.43 -25.68
N GLY A 123 14.28 22.81 -25.89
CA GLY A 123 13.77 23.31 -27.17
C GLY A 123 13.34 22.23 -28.16
N MET A 124 13.20 20.96 -27.74
CA MET A 124 12.62 19.94 -28.63
C MET A 124 11.14 20.22 -28.92
N SER A 125 10.72 19.91 -30.15
CA SER A 125 9.32 20.00 -30.57
C SER A 125 8.45 18.96 -29.87
N VAL A 126 7.16 19.29 -29.69
CA VAL A 126 6.14 18.37 -29.15
C VAL A 126 6.15 17.03 -29.87
N ASP A 127 6.20 17.03 -31.20
CA ASP A 127 6.18 15.79 -31.99
C ASP A 127 7.42 14.91 -31.77
N THR A 128 8.60 15.53 -31.60
CA THR A 128 9.83 14.78 -31.25
C THR A 128 9.72 14.16 -29.86
N VAL A 129 9.17 14.90 -28.90
CA VAL A 129 9.02 14.43 -27.51
C VAL A 129 8.01 13.28 -27.42
N VAL A 130 6.89 13.36 -28.16
CA VAL A 130 5.92 12.27 -28.29
C VAL A 130 6.60 11.01 -28.82
N ALA A 131 7.36 11.12 -29.91
CA ALA A 131 8.05 10.00 -30.53
C ALA A 131 9.12 9.36 -29.62
N MET A 132 9.81 10.15 -28.80
CA MET A 132 10.90 9.65 -27.93
C MET A 132 10.42 9.11 -26.59
N THR A 133 9.34 9.63 -26.04
CA THR A 133 8.86 9.27 -24.69
C THR A 133 7.67 8.31 -24.70
N GLY A 134 6.97 8.22 -25.84
CA GLY A 134 5.75 7.44 -25.98
C GLY A 134 4.55 8.04 -25.22
N LEU A 135 4.67 9.27 -24.72
CA LEU A 135 3.54 10.05 -24.20
C LEU A 135 2.64 10.49 -25.35
N ASP A 136 1.36 10.68 -25.08
CA ASP A 136 0.45 11.22 -26.09
C ASP A 136 0.67 12.73 -26.31
N GLN A 137 0.14 13.24 -27.42
CA GLN A 137 0.35 14.64 -27.81
C GLN A 137 -0.31 15.64 -26.86
N GLU A 138 -1.37 15.25 -26.16
CA GLU A 138 -2.09 16.11 -25.21
C GLU A 138 -1.26 16.28 -23.93
N GLN A 139 -0.75 15.18 -23.37
CA GLN A 139 0.16 15.16 -22.23
C GLN A 139 1.41 16.02 -22.46
N VAL A 140 2.03 15.92 -23.65
CA VAL A 140 3.22 16.70 -23.98
C VAL A 140 2.88 18.19 -24.14
N LYS A 141 1.70 18.53 -24.70
CA LYS A 141 1.23 19.92 -24.81
C LYS A 141 0.93 20.53 -23.45
N GLU A 142 0.32 19.78 -22.54
CA GLU A 142 0.10 20.23 -21.16
C GLU A 142 1.43 20.51 -20.44
N LEU A 143 2.40 19.61 -20.58
CA LEU A 143 3.75 19.81 -20.03
C LEU A 143 4.43 21.05 -20.62
N GLN A 144 4.27 21.30 -21.91
CA GLN A 144 4.81 22.49 -22.57
C GLN A 144 4.13 23.77 -22.09
N ASN A 145 2.81 23.77 -21.92
CA ASN A 145 2.06 24.92 -21.42
C ASN A 145 2.46 25.27 -19.99
N GLY A 146 2.75 24.27 -19.15
CA GLY A 146 3.22 24.46 -17.78
C GLY A 146 4.70 24.87 -17.64
N LEU A 147 5.44 25.01 -18.75
CA LEU A 147 6.82 25.52 -18.77
C LEU A 147 6.91 27.02 -19.08
N ASN A 148 5.79 27.64 -19.49
CA ASN A 148 5.68 29.07 -19.81
C ASN A 148 5.43 29.93 -18.55
#